data_AF-A0A2H3BLW3-F1
#
_entry.id   AF-A0A2H3BLW3-F1
#
_cell.length_a   1.000
_cell.length_b   1.000
_cell.length_c   1.000
_cell.angle_alpha   90.00
_cell.angle_beta   90.00
_cell.angle_gamma   90.00
#
_symmetry.space_group_name_H-M   'P 1'
#
loop_
_entity.id
_entity.type
_entity.pdbx_description
1 polymer ?
#
loop_
_entity_poly.entity_id
_entity_poly.type
_entity_poly.pdbx_seq_one_letter_code
_entity_poly.pdbx_strand_id
1 'polypeptide(L)'
;MSTGALTHDELESLYNCISYGRMGNGILFACATLFLFDFSLTFYDELRFIWKPRRITLTSVSFLLSRYPILATTILILLPSYTIQEGNETVLLSQIAIVDPAYAAYPECRALISTVRDAYVVPYVLTIVYESVTLSLSLIRITRLRRRVRKTARAPLLDTLWRDGVFYFSWTLMLGFLNIALAVQSTSSQVRVGGSQLQAIIHSILSCRIVLHLAGSRFHNASIH
;
A
#
# COMPACT_ATOMS: atom_id res chain seq x y z
N MET A 1 -39.44 -24.40 -9.03
CA MET A 1 -38.49 -23.55 -8.30
C MET A 1 -39.17 -22.20 -8.14
N SER A 2 -39.83 -21.97 -7.00
CA SER A 2 -40.65 -20.78 -6.79
C SER A 2 -39.76 -19.55 -6.82
N THR A 3 -40.02 -18.63 -7.75
CA THR A 3 -39.56 -17.25 -7.68
C THR A 3 -40.30 -16.57 -6.53
N GLY A 4 -39.94 -16.91 -5.30
CA GLY A 4 -40.36 -16.12 -4.14
C GLY A 4 -39.77 -14.74 -4.31
N ALA A 5 -40.61 -13.71 -4.33
CA ALA A 5 -40.13 -12.33 -4.28
C ALA A 5 -39.26 -12.19 -3.03
N LEU A 6 -38.03 -11.67 -3.19
CA LEU A 6 -37.18 -11.35 -2.05
C LEU A 6 -37.97 -10.47 -1.09
N THR A 7 -37.84 -10.75 0.21
CA THR A 7 -38.39 -9.88 1.24
C THR A 7 -37.72 -8.50 1.17
N HIS A 8 -38.38 -7.46 1.67
CA HIS A 8 -37.85 -6.10 1.64
C HIS A 8 -36.47 -6.00 2.31
N ASP A 9 -36.27 -6.75 3.41
CA ASP A 9 -35.01 -6.79 4.16
C ASP A 9 -33.87 -7.47 3.38
N GLU A 10 -34.19 -8.54 2.62
CA GLU A 10 -33.23 -9.21 1.73
C GLU A 10 -32.84 -8.31 0.55
N LEU A 11 -33.79 -7.55 0.01
CA LEU A 11 -33.55 -6.60 -1.08
C LEU A 11 -32.66 -5.43 -0.63
N GLU A 12 -32.91 -4.89 0.56
CA GLU A 12 -32.09 -3.81 1.13
C GLU A 12 -30.67 -4.27 1.42
N SER A 13 -30.52 -5.48 1.96
CA SER A 13 -29.22 -6.10 2.21
C SER A 13 -28.44 -6.32 0.90
N LEU A 14 -29.11 -6.78 -0.15
CA LEU A 14 -28.52 -6.97 -1.48
C LEU A 14 -28.11 -5.64 -2.11
N TYR A 15 -28.95 -4.60 -2.02
CA TYR A 15 -28.64 -3.26 -2.54
C TYR A 15 -27.40 -2.68 -1.87
N ASN A 16 -27.37 -2.69 -0.54
CA ASN A 16 -26.23 -2.21 0.24
C ASN A 16 -24.96 -2.99 -0.14
N CYS A 17 -25.07 -4.30 -0.25
CA CYS A 17 -23.96 -5.16 -0.63
C CYS A 17 -23.37 -4.81 -2.00
N ILE A 18 -24.21 -4.68 -3.05
CA ILE A 18 -23.77 -4.33 -4.40
C ILE A 18 -23.16 -2.92 -4.42
N SER A 19 -23.76 -1.97 -3.70
CA SER A 19 -23.25 -0.59 -3.61
C SER A 19 -21.84 -0.55 -3.00
N TYR A 20 -21.65 -1.21 -1.85
CA TYR A 20 -20.34 -1.27 -1.19
C TYR A 20 -19.30 -2.08 -1.98
N GLY A 21 -19.71 -3.18 -2.63
CA GLY A 21 -18.85 -3.97 -3.51
C GLY A 21 -18.28 -3.15 -4.66
N ARG A 22 -19.16 -2.42 -5.37
CA ARG A 22 -18.77 -1.52 -6.46
C ARG A 22 -17.83 -0.41 -5.99
N MET A 23 -18.11 0.19 -4.84
CA MET A 23 -17.24 1.24 -4.28
C MET A 23 -15.84 0.70 -3.97
N GLY A 24 -15.75 -0.45 -3.29
CA GLY A 24 -14.47 -1.07 -2.97
C GLY A 24 -13.67 -1.46 -4.20
N ASN A 25 -14.31 -2.10 -5.19
CA ASN A 25 -13.67 -2.45 -6.46
C ASN A 25 -13.21 -1.21 -7.22
N GLY A 26 -14.00 -0.13 -7.23
CA GLY A 26 -13.60 1.15 -7.80
C GLY A 26 -12.33 1.72 -7.16
N ILE A 27 -12.22 1.68 -5.83
CA ILE A 27 -11.02 2.12 -5.10
C ILE A 27 -9.82 1.25 -5.48
N LEU A 28 -9.99 -0.07 -5.56
CA LEU A 28 -8.92 -1.00 -5.93
C LEU A 28 -8.38 -0.75 -7.33
N PHE A 29 -9.26 -0.56 -8.31
CA PHE A 29 -8.84 -0.23 -9.69
C PHE A 29 -8.16 1.12 -9.76
N ALA A 30 -8.68 2.14 -9.08
CA ALA A 30 -8.03 3.46 -9.04
C ALA A 30 -6.61 3.38 -8.44
N CYS A 31 -6.46 2.63 -7.36
CA CYS A 31 -5.18 2.35 -6.73
C CYS A 31 -4.21 1.63 -7.69
N ALA A 32 -4.68 0.57 -8.36
CA ALA A 32 -3.91 -0.16 -9.36
C ALA A 32 -3.45 0.72 -10.51
N THR A 33 -4.34 1.56 -11.05
CA THR A 33 -4.01 2.52 -12.11
C THR A 33 -2.95 3.52 -11.65
N LEU A 34 -3.08 4.05 -10.44
CA LEU A 34 -2.12 4.99 -9.87
C LEU A 34 -0.73 4.35 -9.71
N PHE A 35 -0.68 3.10 -9.22
CA PHE A 35 0.58 2.36 -9.11
C PHE A 35 1.23 2.09 -10.46
N LEU A 36 0.46 1.62 -11.45
CA LEU A 36 0.97 1.34 -12.79
C LEU A 36 1.49 2.60 -13.48
N PHE A 37 0.77 3.71 -13.31
CA PHE A 37 1.21 5.02 -13.83
C PHE A 37 2.56 5.44 -13.22
N ASP A 38 2.71 5.36 -11.90
CA ASP A 38 3.98 5.65 -11.23
C ASP A 38 5.10 4.68 -11.65
N PHE A 39 4.74 3.41 -11.82
CA PHE A 39 5.66 2.37 -12.27
C PHE A 39 6.25 2.72 -13.64
N SER A 40 5.39 3.11 -14.60
CA SER A 40 5.83 3.51 -15.94
C SER A 40 6.77 4.72 -15.92
N LEU A 41 6.48 5.74 -15.08
CA LEU A 41 7.32 6.93 -14.97
C LEU A 41 8.70 6.63 -14.40
N THR A 42 8.78 5.70 -13.44
CA THR A 42 10.03 5.39 -12.72
C THR A 42 10.83 4.24 -13.34
N PHE A 43 10.26 3.54 -14.32
CA PHE A 43 10.87 2.37 -14.95
C PHE A 43 12.22 2.66 -15.63
N TYR A 44 12.34 3.80 -16.32
CA TYR A 44 13.58 4.19 -16.99
C TYR A 44 14.74 4.37 -15.99
N ASP A 45 14.48 5.12 -14.91
CA ASP A 45 15.45 5.37 -13.86
C ASP A 45 15.81 4.09 -13.11
N GLU A 46 14.85 3.20 -12.91
CA GLU A 46 15.08 1.89 -12.31
C GLU A 46 16.05 1.05 -13.14
N LEU A 47 15.81 0.94 -14.46
CA LEU A 47 16.71 0.22 -15.36
C LEU A 47 18.12 0.81 -15.32
N ARG A 48 18.23 2.14 -15.29
CA ARG A 48 19.50 2.85 -15.29
C ARG A 48 20.28 2.70 -13.99
N PHE A 49 19.61 2.77 -12.84
CA PHE A 49 20.27 2.89 -11.52
C PHE A 49 20.30 1.59 -10.73
N ILE A 50 19.35 0.68 -10.95
CA ILE A 50 19.24 -0.58 -10.20
C ILE A 50 19.71 -1.76 -11.04
N TRP A 51 19.28 -1.85 -12.31
CA TRP A 51 19.52 -3.03 -13.13
C TRP A 51 20.80 -2.95 -13.97
N LYS A 52 21.18 -1.76 -14.46
CA LYS A 52 22.42 -1.58 -15.23
C LYS A 52 23.70 -1.84 -14.41
N PRO A 53 23.80 -1.45 -13.13
CA PRO A 53 24.98 -1.79 -12.32
C PRO A 53 25.00 -3.28 -11.97
N ARG A 54 26.12 -3.97 -12.24
CA ARG A 54 26.29 -5.41 -11.94
C ARG A 54 26.45 -5.74 -10.44
N ARG A 55 26.21 -4.80 -9.52
CA ARG A 55 26.38 -5.01 -8.08
C ARG A 55 25.05 -4.85 -7.36
N ILE A 56 24.55 -5.93 -6.80
CA ILE A 56 23.38 -5.92 -5.91
C ILE A 56 23.82 -5.30 -4.58
N THR A 57 23.18 -4.20 -4.20
CA THR A 57 23.42 -3.53 -2.91
C THR A 57 22.24 -3.73 -1.96
N LEU A 58 22.42 -3.46 -0.67
CA LEU A 58 21.33 -3.48 0.31
C LEU A 58 20.15 -2.59 -0.11
N THR A 59 20.44 -1.46 -0.76
CA THR A 59 19.43 -0.55 -1.32
C THR A 59 18.68 -1.20 -2.48
N SER A 60 19.37 -1.94 -3.35
CA SER A 60 18.74 -2.71 -4.43
C SER A 60 17.80 -3.78 -3.88
N VAL A 61 18.23 -4.54 -2.86
CA VAL A 61 17.38 -5.57 -2.22
C VAL A 61 16.15 -4.96 -1.55
N SER A 62 16.33 -3.89 -0.77
CA SER A 62 15.22 -3.19 -0.11
C SER A 62 14.23 -2.61 -1.12
N PHE A 63 14.74 -2.09 -2.24
CA PHE A 63 13.93 -1.61 -3.35
C PHE A 63 13.08 -2.74 -3.95
N LEU A 64 13.71 -3.87 -4.29
CA LEU A 64 13.01 -5.02 -4.87
C LEU A 64 11.90 -5.55 -3.95
N LEU A 65 12.21 -5.70 -2.66
CA LEU A 65 11.24 -6.15 -1.64
C LEU A 65 10.08 -5.17 -1.44
N SER A 66 10.31 -3.86 -1.62
CA SER A 66 9.24 -2.87 -1.44
C SER A 66 8.30 -2.76 -2.65
N ARG A 67 8.82 -3.01 -3.87
CA ARG A 67 8.14 -2.65 -5.12
C ARG A 67 7.48 -3.84 -5.82
N TYR A 68 8.18 -4.96 -5.93
CA TYR A 68 7.71 -6.11 -6.72
C TYR A 68 6.58 -6.90 -6.06
N PRO A 69 6.50 -7.03 -4.72
CA PRO A 69 5.31 -7.61 -4.09
C PRO A 69 4.05 -6.79 -4.39
N ILE A 70 4.13 -5.45 -4.36
CA ILE A 70 2.99 -4.60 -4.69
C ILE A 70 2.61 -4.74 -6.17
N LEU A 71 3.59 -4.81 -7.07
CA LEU A 71 3.32 -5.11 -8.48
C LEU A 71 2.61 -6.46 -8.66
N ALA A 72 3.07 -7.51 -7.98
CA ALA A 72 2.43 -8.83 -8.02
C ALA A 72 0.98 -8.77 -7.51
N THR A 73 0.74 -8.15 -6.35
CA THR A 73 -0.62 -7.99 -5.82
C THR A 73 -1.52 -7.17 -6.75
N THR A 74 -0.98 -6.13 -7.39
CA THR A 74 -1.72 -5.29 -8.34
C THR A 74 -2.13 -6.08 -9.58
N ILE A 75 -1.22 -6.91 -10.13
CA ILE A 75 -1.53 -7.80 -11.26
C ILE A 75 -2.59 -8.82 -10.87
N LEU A 76 -2.47 -9.44 -9.68
CA LEU A 76 -3.44 -10.41 -9.19
C LEU A 76 -4.85 -9.80 -9.06
N ILE A 77 -4.96 -8.57 -8.56
CA ILE A 77 -6.25 -7.86 -8.44
C ILE A 77 -6.90 -7.58 -9.80
N LEU A 78 -6.10 -7.37 -10.85
CA LEU A 78 -6.59 -7.12 -12.20
C LEU A 78 -7.00 -8.40 -12.96
N LEU A 79 -6.54 -9.57 -12.50
CA LEU A 79 -6.86 -10.83 -13.16
C LEU A 79 -8.29 -11.28 -12.81
N PRO A 80 -9.13 -11.61 -13.80
CA PRO A 80 -10.52 -12.02 -13.57
C PRO A 80 -10.66 -13.32 -12.76
N SER A 81 -9.58 -14.09 -12.60
CA SER A 81 -9.56 -15.41 -11.96
C SER A 81 -9.27 -15.39 -10.45
N TYR A 82 -8.79 -14.28 -9.87
CA TYR A 82 -8.46 -14.26 -8.43
C TYR A 82 -9.70 -14.34 -7.53
N THR A 83 -10.90 -14.15 -8.10
CA THR A 83 -12.16 -14.32 -7.39
C THR A 83 -12.59 -15.79 -7.24
N ILE A 84 -11.83 -16.77 -7.76
CA ILE A 84 -12.15 -18.19 -7.70
C ILE A 84 -10.88 -19.03 -7.44
N GLN A 85 -10.43 -19.14 -6.19
CA GLN A 85 -9.75 -20.36 -5.73
C GLN A 85 -9.86 -20.54 -4.20
N GLU A 86 -11.02 -21.05 -3.77
CA GLU A 86 -11.07 -21.95 -2.60
C GLU A 86 -10.31 -23.23 -2.99
N GLY A 87 -9.26 -23.58 -2.25
CA GLY A 87 -8.61 -24.88 -2.41
C GLY A 87 -7.11 -24.85 -2.15
N ASN A 88 -6.74 -25.18 -0.90
CA ASN A 88 -5.42 -25.54 -0.39
C ASN A 88 -4.37 -24.41 -0.27
N GLU A 89 -4.19 -23.98 0.98
CA GLU A 89 -2.94 -23.57 1.62
C GLU A 89 -1.89 -22.89 0.71
N THR A 90 -1.93 -21.56 0.63
CA THR A 90 -0.78 -20.64 0.76
C THR A 90 -1.12 -19.23 0.26
N VAL A 91 -1.88 -18.46 1.04
CA VAL A 91 -1.74 -17.00 1.05
C VAL A 91 -1.72 -16.54 2.50
N LEU A 92 -0.51 -16.26 2.96
CA LEU A 92 -0.24 -15.74 4.29
C LEU A 92 -1.02 -14.42 4.45
N LEU A 93 -2.11 -14.48 5.22
CA LEU A 93 -2.90 -13.36 5.75
C LEU A 93 -3.90 -12.64 4.82
N SER A 94 -4.69 -13.36 4.02
CA SER A 94 -6.00 -12.82 3.59
C SER A 94 -7.11 -13.86 3.61
N GLN A 95 -7.57 -14.10 4.84
CA GLN A 95 -8.96 -14.24 5.24
C GLN A 95 -9.79 -15.48 4.81
N ILE A 96 -10.20 -16.23 5.83
CA ILE A 96 -11.21 -17.30 5.75
C ILE A 96 -12.57 -16.63 5.54
N ALA A 97 -13.20 -16.86 4.40
CA ALA A 97 -14.57 -16.42 4.10
C ALA A 97 -15.56 -17.53 4.45
N ILE A 98 -16.65 -17.21 5.16
CA ILE A 98 -17.85 -18.04 5.17
C ILE A 98 -18.86 -17.29 4.29
N VAL A 99 -19.10 -17.83 3.09
CA VAL A 99 -20.11 -17.32 2.16
C VAL A 99 -21.46 -17.85 2.61
N ASP A 100 -22.43 -16.95 2.84
CA ASP A 100 -23.82 -17.38 2.93
C ASP A 100 -24.27 -17.86 1.53
N PRO A 101 -24.70 -19.12 1.39
CA PRO A 101 -25.04 -19.72 0.10
C PRO A 101 -26.13 -18.95 -0.65
N ALA A 102 -26.95 -18.13 0.02
CA ALA A 102 -27.96 -17.28 -0.61
C ALA A 102 -27.36 -16.19 -1.51
N TYR A 103 -26.12 -15.76 -1.25
CA TYR A 103 -25.48 -14.64 -1.97
C TYR A 103 -24.26 -15.07 -2.81
N ALA A 104 -23.95 -16.36 -2.85
CA ALA A 104 -22.82 -16.93 -3.59
C ALA A 104 -22.85 -16.68 -5.11
N ALA A 105 -24.06 -16.43 -5.66
CA ALA A 105 -24.29 -16.14 -7.07
C ALA A 105 -23.82 -14.73 -7.49
N TYR A 106 -23.58 -13.82 -6.55
CA TYR A 106 -23.19 -12.45 -6.82
C TYR A 106 -21.72 -12.23 -6.43
N PRO A 107 -20.77 -12.12 -7.39
CA PRO A 107 -19.35 -12.00 -7.07
C PRO A 107 -19.02 -10.72 -6.27
N GLU A 108 -19.77 -9.63 -6.51
CA GLU A 108 -19.68 -8.37 -5.76
C GLU A 108 -20.10 -8.50 -4.29
N CYS A 109 -20.87 -9.54 -3.98
CA CYS A 109 -21.39 -9.85 -2.66
C CYS A 109 -20.71 -11.05 -2.00
N ARG A 110 -19.58 -11.51 -2.55
CA ARG A 110 -18.63 -12.34 -1.80
C ARG A 110 -18.03 -11.48 -0.69
N ALA A 111 -18.81 -11.27 0.36
CA ALA A 111 -18.41 -10.54 1.53
C ALA A 111 -17.44 -11.41 2.31
N LEU A 112 -16.25 -10.87 2.53
CA LEU A 112 -15.32 -11.48 3.44
C LEU A 112 -15.71 -11.13 4.87
N ILE A 113 -16.57 -11.98 5.45
CA ILE A 113 -16.86 -11.94 6.88
C ILE A 113 -15.72 -12.66 7.59
N SER A 114 -14.60 -11.97 7.79
CA SER A 114 -13.77 -12.36 8.93
C SER A 114 -14.54 -11.87 10.17
N THR A 115 -15.11 -12.80 10.93
CA THR A 115 -15.69 -12.56 12.26
C THR A 115 -14.69 -11.95 13.26
N VAL A 116 -13.46 -11.69 12.83
CA VAL A 116 -12.40 -11.04 13.60
C VAL A 116 -12.25 -9.58 13.15
N ARG A 117 -13.20 -8.71 13.52
CA ARG A 117 -13.05 -7.24 13.38
C ARG A 117 -11.75 -6.75 14.05
N ASP A 118 -11.31 -7.47 15.08
CA ASP A 118 -10.08 -7.21 15.84
C ASP A 118 -8.78 -7.53 15.07
N ALA A 119 -8.82 -8.38 14.04
CA ALA A 119 -7.61 -8.77 13.29
C ALA A 119 -7.06 -7.64 12.41
N TYR A 120 -7.89 -6.69 12.01
CA TYR A 120 -7.46 -5.56 11.17
C TYR A 120 -6.79 -4.45 11.97
N VAL A 121 -7.14 -4.27 13.25
CA VAL A 121 -6.61 -3.17 14.06
C VAL A 121 -5.13 -3.41 14.40
N VAL A 122 -4.76 -4.65 14.70
CA VAL A 122 -3.40 -5.06 15.08
C VAL A 122 -2.34 -4.63 14.05
N PRO A 123 -2.44 -4.95 12.74
CA PRO A 123 -1.43 -4.54 11.76
C PRO A 123 -1.35 -3.02 11.59
N TYR A 124 -2.46 -2.28 11.72
CA TYR A 124 -2.41 -0.82 11.65
C TYR A 124 -1.74 -0.21 12.87
N VAL A 125 -2.01 -0.73 14.08
CA VAL A 125 -1.32 -0.29 15.30
C VAL A 125 0.17 -0.55 15.20
N LEU A 126 0.58 -1.75 14.76
CA LEU A 126 1.99 -2.07 14.54
C LEU A 126 2.63 -1.14 13.52
N THR A 127 1.91 -0.82 12.44
CA THR A 127 2.38 0.11 11.40
C THR A 127 2.56 1.52 11.95
N ILE A 128 1.61 2.04 12.73
CA ILE A 128 1.71 3.35 13.36
C ILE A 128 2.89 3.40 14.33
N VAL A 129 3.08 2.36 15.14
CA VAL A 129 4.23 2.27 16.05
C VAL A 129 5.53 2.28 15.25
N TYR A 130 5.64 1.44 14.22
CA TYR A 130 6.81 1.39 13.34
C TYR A 130 7.10 2.76 12.70
N GLU A 131 6.11 3.39 12.08
CA GLU A 131 6.25 4.69 11.42
C GLU A 131 6.57 5.82 12.41
N SER A 132 6.04 5.77 13.63
CA SER A 132 6.38 6.74 14.68
C SER A 132 7.84 6.63 15.09
N VAL A 133 8.37 5.40 15.19
CA VAL A 133 9.76 5.13 15.53
C VAL A 133 10.69 5.56 14.37
N THR A 134 10.37 5.21 13.12
CA THR A 134 11.17 5.60 11.95
C THR A 134 11.19 7.12 11.76
N LEU A 135 10.05 7.79 11.92
CA LEU A 135 9.96 9.26 11.87
C LEU A 135 10.79 9.89 12.98
N SER A 136 10.68 9.39 14.21
CA SER A 136 11.45 9.88 15.36
C SER A 136 12.96 9.73 15.14
N LEU A 137 13.42 8.55 14.71
CA LEU A 137 14.83 8.31 14.40
C LEU A 137 15.33 9.20 13.26
N SER A 138 14.51 9.42 12.24
CA SER A 138 14.83 10.30 11.11
C SER A 138 15.00 11.75 11.57
N LEU A 139 14.09 12.26 12.39
CA LEU A 139 14.18 13.60 12.98
C LEU A 139 15.41 13.75 13.89
N ILE A 140 15.71 12.74 14.70
CA ILE A 140 16.91 12.73 15.55
C ILE A 140 18.18 12.76 14.69
N ARG A 141 18.26 11.95 13.63
CA ARG A 141 19.40 11.95 12.70
C ARG A 141 19.57 13.30 12.02
N ILE A 142 18.49 13.88 11.51
CA ILE A 142 18.49 15.19 10.83
C ILE A 142 18.95 16.29 11.78
N THR A 143 18.40 16.34 13.00
CA THR A 143 18.77 17.36 14.01
C THR A 143 20.22 17.20 14.47
N ARG A 144 20.71 15.96 14.66
CA ARG A 144 22.11 15.68 14.99
C ARG A 144 23.05 16.05 13.84
N LEU A 145 22.68 15.74 12.59
CA LEU A 145 23.47 16.09 11.41
C LEU A 145 23.54 17.61 11.23
N ARG A 146 22.43 18.32 11.45
CA ARG A 146 22.35 19.79 11.43
C ARG A 146 23.31 20.42 12.45
N ARG A 147 23.51 19.80 13.61
CA ARG A 147 24.46 20.25 14.62
C ARG A 147 25.92 20.00 14.24
N ARG A 148 26.25 18.91 13.51
CA ARG A 148 27.64 18.49 13.21
C ARG A 148 28.27 19.09 11.95
N VAL A 149 27.52 19.26 10.86
CA VAL A 149 28.08 19.69 9.54
C VAL A 149 28.34 21.20 9.50
N ARG A 150 29.23 21.78 8.68
CA ARG A 150 29.44 23.26 8.55
C ARG A 150 28.35 23.92 7.70
N LYS A 151 27.93 25.15 8.04
CA LYS A 151 26.78 25.90 7.43
C LYS A 151 26.75 25.88 5.88
N THR A 152 27.90 25.92 5.21
CA THR A 152 28.01 26.03 3.75
C THR A 152 27.65 24.74 3.00
N ALA A 153 27.88 23.56 3.58
CA ALA A 153 27.49 22.26 3.00
C ALA A 153 26.11 21.78 3.49
N ARG A 154 25.47 22.50 4.43
CA ARG A 154 24.19 22.12 5.04
C ARG A 154 22.98 22.33 4.13
N ALA A 155 23.01 23.35 3.26
CA ALA A 155 21.81 23.81 2.58
C ALA A 155 21.22 22.78 1.59
N PRO A 156 21.98 22.23 0.61
CA PRO A 156 21.38 21.35 -0.39
C PRO A 156 21.03 19.98 0.21
N LEU A 157 21.96 19.34 0.92
CA LEU A 157 21.82 17.94 1.36
C LEU A 157 20.78 17.76 2.48
N LEU A 158 20.64 18.75 3.37
CA LEU A 158 19.63 18.71 4.43
C LEU A 158 18.23 19.04 3.90
N ASP A 159 18.12 19.95 2.92
CA ASP A 159 16.84 20.31 2.31
C ASP A 159 16.24 19.13 1.53
N THR A 160 17.07 18.41 0.76
CA THR A 160 16.58 17.22 0.04
C THR A 160 16.22 16.07 0.98
N LEU A 161 17.01 15.83 2.02
CA LEU A 161 16.71 14.79 3.00
C LEU A 161 15.46 15.12 3.84
N TRP A 162 15.25 16.40 4.16
CA TRP A 162 14.06 16.89 4.86
C TRP A 162 12.81 16.80 3.99
N ARG A 163 12.90 17.27 2.74
CA ARG A 163 11.78 17.32 1.79
C ARG A 163 11.34 15.93 1.36
N ASP A 164 12.26 15.01 1.11
CA ASP A 164 11.93 13.70 0.55
C ASP A 164 11.67 12.64 1.63
N GLY A 165 12.45 12.64 2.72
CA GLY A 165 12.36 11.59 3.75
C GLY A 165 11.29 11.84 4.81
N VAL A 166 11.20 13.05 5.37
CA VAL A 166 10.26 13.35 6.47
C VAL A 166 8.82 13.41 5.98
N PHE A 167 8.61 13.97 4.78
CA PHE A 167 7.30 14.03 4.16
C PHE A 167 6.71 12.64 3.93
N TYR A 168 7.55 11.70 3.49
CA TYR A 168 7.18 10.29 3.32
C TYR A 168 6.66 9.64 4.61
N PHE A 169 7.48 9.64 5.67
CA PHE A 169 7.09 9.01 6.94
C PHE A 169 5.83 9.66 7.53
N SER A 170 5.68 10.98 7.37
CA SER A 170 4.50 11.71 7.85
C SER A 170 3.24 11.31 7.10
N TRP A 171 3.31 11.15 5.77
CA TRP A 171 2.17 10.74 4.95
C TRP A 171 1.74 9.30 5.24
N THR A 172 2.68 8.38 5.35
CA THR A 172 2.38 6.98 5.71
C THR A 172 1.77 6.88 7.11
N LEU A 173 2.27 7.67 8.07
CA LEU A 173 1.70 7.74 9.43
C LEU A 173 0.26 8.28 9.41
N MET A 174 -0.01 9.33 8.63
CA MET A 174 -1.37 9.87 8.46
C MET A 174 -2.33 8.83 7.87
N LEU A 175 -1.90 8.10 6.84
CA LEU A 175 -2.70 7.01 6.25
C LEU A 175 -2.95 5.87 7.24
N GLY A 176 -1.99 5.58 8.14
CA GLY A 176 -2.18 4.63 9.24
C GLY A 176 -3.33 5.02 10.17
N PHE A 177 -3.41 6.29 10.57
CA PHE A 177 -4.52 6.79 11.38
C PHE A 177 -5.85 6.74 10.62
N LEU A 178 -5.86 7.10 9.33
CA LEU A 178 -7.05 6.99 8.48
C LEU A 178 -7.54 5.53 8.39
N ASN A 179 -6.63 4.57 8.26
CA ASN A 179 -6.98 3.15 8.20
C ASN A 179 -7.56 2.63 9.52
N ILE A 180 -7.09 3.10 10.69
CA ILE A 180 -7.76 2.82 11.96
C ILE A 180 -9.16 3.45 12.00
N ALA A 181 -9.29 4.70 11.57
CA ALA A 181 -10.58 5.38 11.53
C ALA A 181 -11.58 4.64 10.63
N LEU A 182 -11.14 4.11 9.49
CA LEU A 182 -11.93 3.25 8.61
C LEU A 182 -12.22 1.89 9.25
N ALA A 183 -11.27 1.30 9.96
CA ALA A 183 -11.48 0.02 10.64
C ALA A 183 -12.56 0.09 11.73
N VAL A 184 -12.64 1.22 12.46
CA VAL A 184 -13.62 1.42 13.54
C VAL A 184 -14.97 1.88 12.99
N GLN A 185 -14.99 2.76 11.99
CA GLN A 185 -16.24 3.37 11.50
C GLN A 185 -16.89 2.61 10.33
N SER A 186 -16.12 1.91 9.49
CA SER A 186 -16.65 1.25 8.30
C SER A 186 -17.11 -0.17 8.60
N THR A 187 -18.41 -0.41 8.43
CA THR A 187 -18.99 -1.76 8.44
C THR A 187 -18.56 -2.56 7.20
N SER A 188 -18.36 -1.90 6.05
CA SER A 188 -17.93 -2.54 4.80
C SER A 188 -16.47 -2.99 4.86
N SER A 189 -16.22 -4.27 4.57
CA SER A 189 -14.87 -4.85 4.45
C SER A 189 -14.13 -4.33 3.23
N GLN A 190 -14.84 -4.08 2.12
CA GLN A 190 -14.25 -3.63 0.88
C GLN A 190 -13.62 -2.24 0.99
N VAL A 191 -14.24 -1.33 1.75
CA VAL A 191 -13.68 0.00 2.03
C VAL A 191 -12.40 -0.10 2.89
N ARG A 192 -12.38 -1.02 3.88
CA ARG A 192 -11.19 -1.26 4.71
C ARG A 192 -10.02 -1.78 3.88
N VAL A 193 -10.29 -2.76 3.00
CA VAL A 193 -9.27 -3.31 2.08
C VAL A 193 -8.75 -2.23 1.13
N GLY A 194 -9.64 -1.40 0.57
CA GLY A 194 -9.25 -0.27 -0.27
C GLY A 194 -8.30 0.71 0.43
N GLY A 195 -8.58 1.06 1.69
CA GLY A 195 -7.70 1.93 2.50
C GLY A 195 -6.32 1.33 2.75
N SER A 196 -6.25 0.02 3.07
CA SER A 196 -4.95 -0.67 3.20
C SER A 196 -4.16 -0.70 1.90
N GLN A 197 -4.83 -0.94 0.76
CA GLN A 197 -4.18 -0.98 -0.54
C GLN A 197 -3.64 0.38 -0.95
N LEU A 198 -4.40 1.45 -0.70
CA LEU A 198 -3.93 2.81 -0.92
C LEU A 198 -2.66 3.11 -0.12
N GLN A 199 -2.62 2.73 1.16
CA GLN A 199 -1.44 2.91 1.99
C GLN A 199 -0.24 2.10 1.47
N ALA A 200 -0.43 0.85 1.09
CA ALA A 200 0.64 -0.02 0.58
C ALA A 200 1.24 0.52 -0.73
N ILE A 201 0.39 1.00 -1.65
CA ILE A 201 0.81 1.58 -2.92
C ILE A 201 1.59 2.87 -2.70
N ILE A 202 1.08 3.77 -1.86
CA ILE A 202 1.76 5.03 -1.59
C ILE A 202 3.10 4.79 -0.89
N HIS A 203 3.16 3.84 0.04
CA HIS A 203 4.42 3.43 0.67
C HIS A 203 5.43 2.93 -0.37
N SER A 204 5.02 2.05 -1.28
CA SER A 204 5.88 1.55 -2.37
C SER A 204 6.36 2.67 -3.29
N ILE A 205 5.48 3.57 -3.73
CA ILE A 205 5.80 4.69 -4.63
C ILE A 205 6.84 5.61 -4.00
N LEU A 206 6.59 6.04 -2.76
CA LEU A 206 7.45 6.99 -2.07
C LEU A 206 8.81 6.37 -1.71
N SER A 207 8.83 5.11 -1.22
CA SER A 207 10.06 4.36 -0.98
C SER A 207 10.93 4.27 -2.25
N CYS A 208 10.31 3.91 -3.37
CA CYS A 208 10.96 3.84 -4.67
C CYS A 208 11.58 5.19 -5.06
N ARG A 209 10.80 6.27 -5.00
CA ARG A 209 11.25 7.60 -5.42
C ARG A 209 12.44 8.09 -4.60
N ILE A 210 12.43 7.85 -3.29
CA ILE A 210 13.57 8.17 -2.41
C ILE A 210 14.82 7.41 -2.85
N VAL A 211 14.71 6.10 -3.11
CA VAL A 211 15.84 5.27 -3.53
C VAL A 211 16.41 5.74 -4.88
N LEU A 212 15.54 5.99 -5.87
CA LEU A 212 15.97 6.45 -7.19
C LEU A 212 16.60 7.84 -7.12
N HIS A 213 16.04 8.74 -6.32
CA HIS A 213 16.57 10.09 -6.14
C HIS A 213 17.98 10.08 -5.49
N LEU A 214 18.17 9.21 -4.48
CA LEU A 214 19.48 8.99 -3.87
C LEU A 214 20.47 8.34 -4.85
N ALA A 215 20.02 7.40 -5.68
CA ALA A 215 20.85 6.77 -6.68
C ALA A 215 21.31 7.78 -7.74
N GLY A 216 20.40 8.58 -8.29
CA GLY A 216 20.71 9.64 -9.26
C GLY A 216 21.72 10.64 -8.71
N SER A 217 21.56 11.06 -7.45
CA SER A 217 22.51 11.97 -6.78
C SER A 217 23.92 11.38 -6.67
N ARG A 218 24.05 10.08 -6.40
CA ARG A 218 25.36 9.39 -6.36
C ARG A 218 26.03 9.32 -7.73
N PHE A 219 25.27 9.02 -8.77
CA PHE A 219 25.80 8.94 -10.13
C PHE A 219 26.30 10.30 -10.65
N HIS A 220 25.60 11.39 -10.33
CA HIS A 220 26.06 12.73 -10.69
C HIS A 220 27.41 13.06 -10.05
N ASN A 221 27.55 12.82 -8.75
CA ASN A 221 28.82 13.06 -8.03
C ASN A 221 29.97 12.16 -8.53
N ALA A 222 29.68 10.94 -8.99
CA ALA A 222 30.69 10.04 -9.55
C ALA A 222 31.15 10.43 -10.97
N SER A 223 30.39 11.26 -11.70
CA SER A 223 30.76 11.74 -13.04
C SER A 223 31.62 13.02 -13.03
N ILE A 224 31.74 13.66 -11.88
CA ILE A 224 32.52 14.90 -11.68
C ILE A 224 33.95 14.58 -11.20
N HIS A 225 34.23 13.31 -10.89
CA HIS A 225 35.55 12.79 -10.50
C HIS A 225 36.04 11.76 -11.51
#